data_AF-A0A4Q2UK15-F1
#
_entry.id   AF-A0A4Q2UK15-F1
#
_cell.length_a   1.000
_cell.length_b   1.000
_cell.length_c   1.000
_cell.angle_alpha   90.00
_cell.angle_beta   90.00
_cell.angle_gamma   90.00
#
_symmetry.space_group_name_H-M   'P 1'
#
loop_
_entity.id
_entity.type
_entity.pdbx_description
1 polymer ?
#
loop_
_entity_poly.entity_id
_entity_poly.type
_entity_poly.pdbx_seq_one_letter_code
_entity_poly.pdbx_strand_id
1 'polypeptide(L)'
;MISLKTTLLINGVSSAATGLLLVLLADPIATLFGVAATDPFIGVGLFLLVFGVFVLITSLRTPINPRAVRLISTLDMLWVVASIVVVVWLAATISLFGLIAIAAVAIWVAAMAYLQTKGLSAFP
;
A
#
# COMPACT_ATOMS: atom_id res chain seq x y z
N MET A 1 17.39 11.30 6.01
CA MET A 1 15.97 11.09 5.66
C MET A 1 15.80 11.47 4.20
N ILE A 2 15.02 10.70 3.43
CA ILE A 2 14.73 11.04 2.02
C ILE A 2 13.72 12.19 1.95
N SER A 3 13.65 12.89 0.81
CA SER A 3 12.73 14.02 0.62
C SER A 3 11.26 13.56 0.55
N LEU A 4 10.31 14.42 0.92
CA LEU A 4 8.87 14.12 0.82
C LEU A 4 8.47 13.70 -0.61
N LYS A 5 9.01 14.38 -1.63
CA LYS A 5 8.78 14.03 -3.03
C LYS A 5 9.25 12.61 -3.34
N THR A 6 10.46 12.26 -2.89
CA THR A 6 11.01 10.91 -3.08
C THR A 6 10.18 9.86 -2.36
N THR A 7 9.75 10.13 -1.12
CA THR A 7 8.89 9.20 -0.38
C THR A 7 7.56 8.97 -1.09
N LEU A 8 6.91 10.03 -1.58
CA LEU A 8 5.65 9.89 -2.32
C LEU A 8 5.85 9.14 -3.65
N LEU A 9 6.94 9.39 -4.38
CA LEU A 9 7.26 8.64 -5.60
C LEU A 9 7.44 7.16 -5.31
N ILE A 10 8.24 6.80 -4.29
CA ILE A 10 8.45 5.40 -3.90
C ILE A 10 7.13 4.75 -3.50
N ASN A 11 6.31 5.43 -2.69
CA ASN A 11 5.01 4.90 -2.28
C ASN A 11 4.11 4.68 -3.51
N GLY A 12 3.92 5.70 -4.34
CA GLY A 12 3.07 5.62 -5.52
C GLY A 12 3.50 4.54 -6.52
N VAL A 13 4.80 4.41 -6.80
CA VAL A 13 5.34 3.34 -7.67
C VAL A 13 5.13 1.98 -7.02
N SER A 14 5.47 1.81 -5.74
CA SER A 14 5.32 0.51 -5.06
C SER A 14 3.86 0.09 -4.97
N SER A 15 2.92 0.98 -4.62
CA SER A 15 1.48 0.70 -4.62
C SER A 15 0.97 0.34 -6.01
N ALA A 16 1.31 1.12 -7.04
CA ALA A 16 0.85 0.84 -8.40
C ALA A 16 1.44 -0.48 -8.93
N ALA A 17 2.71 -0.77 -8.66
CA ALA A 17 3.36 -2.02 -9.05
C ALA A 17 2.74 -3.22 -8.32
N THR A 18 2.52 -3.13 -7.00
CA THR A 18 1.82 -4.17 -6.23
C THR A 18 0.40 -4.36 -6.76
N GLY A 19 -0.32 -3.27 -7.05
CA GLY A 19 -1.65 -3.33 -7.61
C GLY A 19 -1.69 -4.06 -8.96
N LEU A 20 -0.76 -3.72 -9.85
CA LEU A 20 -0.61 -4.38 -11.15
C LEU A 20 -0.29 -5.87 -11.00
N LEU A 21 0.63 -6.23 -10.09
CA LEU A 21 0.97 -7.62 -9.81
C LEU A 21 -0.23 -8.41 -9.30
N LEU A 22 -1.02 -7.84 -8.38
CA LEU A 22 -2.22 -8.49 -7.85
C LEU A 22 -3.30 -8.73 -8.91
N VAL A 23 -3.48 -7.79 -9.85
CA VAL A 23 -4.45 -7.96 -10.94
C VAL A 23 -3.96 -8.97 -11.98
N LEU A 24 -2.71 -8.85 -12.44
CA LEU A 24 -2.19 -9.68 -13.53
C LEU A 24 -1.83 -11.10 -13.09
N LEU A 25 -1.46 -11.28 -11.81
CA LEU A 25 -1.00 -12.55 -11.25
C LEU A 25 -1.93 -13.03 -10.12
N ALA A 26 -3.23 -12.76 -10.22
CA ALA A 26 -4.19 -13.12 -9.18
C ALA A 26 -4.20 -14.62 -8.86
N ASP A 27 -4.22 -15.49 -9.87
CA ASP A 27 -4.25 -16.95 -9.71
C ASP A 27 -3.01 -17.51 -8.96
N PRO A 28 -1.76 -17.24 -9.38
CA PRO A 28 -0.60 -17.74 -8.66
C PRO A 28 -0.46 -17.10 -7.26
N ILE A 29 -0.91 -15.85 -7.07
CA ILE A 29 -0.90 -15.22 -5.74
C ILE A 29 -1.96 -15.86 -4.83
N ALA A 30 -3.17 -16.14 -5.33
CA ALA A 30 -4.21 -16.87 -4.59
C ALA A 30 -3.70 -18.26 -4.16
N THR A 31 -3.01 -18.95 -5.08
CA THR A 31 -2.35 -20.23 -4.80
C THR A 31 -1.30 -20.11 -3.70
N LEU A 32 -0.46 -19.06 -3.72
CA LEU A 32 0.51 -18.79 -2.65
C LEU A 32 -0.18 -18.57 -1.30
N PHE A 33 -1.35 -17.93 -1.30
CA PHE A 33 -2.19 -17.71 -0.12
C PHE A 33 -2.97 -18.96 0.31
N GLY A 34 -2.93 -20.06 -0.47
CA GLY A 34 -3.65 -21.29 -0.16
C GLY A 34 -5.16 -21.19 -0.39
N VAL A 35 -5.62 -20.29 -1.26
CA VAL A 35 -7.04 -20.06 -1.55
C VAL A 35 -7.33 -20.18 -3.05
N ALA A 36 -8.56 -20.54 -3.39
CA ALA A 36 -9.00 -20.64 -4.78
C ALA A 36 -9.59 -19.32 -5.32
N ALA A 37 -10.12 -18.47 -4.44
CA ALA A 37 -10.79 -17.23 -4.84
C ALA A 37 -9.76 -16.14 -5.23
N THR A 38 -9.94 -15.55 -6.41
CA THR A 38 -9.03 -14.55 -6.99
C THR A 38 -9.59 -13.13 -6.93
N ASP A 39 -10.91 -13.00 -6.83
CA ASP A 39 -11.62 -11.70 -6.74
C ASP A 39 -11.06 -10.75 -5.67
N PRO A 40 -10.70 -11.21 -4.45
CA PRO A 40 -10.13 -10.30 -3.45
C PRO A 40 -8.81 -9.69 -3.91
N PHE A 41 -7.93 -10.46 -4.56
CA PHE A 41 -6.65 -9.97 -5.04
C PHE A 41 -6.84 -8.97 -6.19
N ILE A 42 -7.75 -9.25 -7.12
CA ILE A 42 -8.06 -8.33 -8.22
C ILE A 42 -8.66 -7.02 -7.67
N GLY A 43 -9.63 -7.10 -6.76
CA GLY A 43 -10.25 -5.91 -6.15
C GLY A 43 -9.25 -5.04 -5.39
N VAL A 44 -8.40 -5.67 -4.57
CA VAL A 44 -7.29 -5.00 -3.86
C VAL A 44 -6.30 -4.40 -4.86
N GLY A 45 -5.99 -5.12 -5.94
CA GLY A 45 -5.08 -4.68 -6.98
C GLY A 45 -5.57 -3.43 -7.72
N LEU A 46 -6.85 -3.42 -8.12
CA LEU A 46 -7.49 -2.26 -8.76
C LEU A 46 -7.52 -1.04 -7.82
N PHE A 47 -7.83 -1.25 -6.54
CA PHE A 47 -7.75 -0.19 -5.54
C PHE A 47 -6.34 0.40 -5.45
N LEU A 48 -5.31 -0.46 -5.37
CA LEU A 48 -3.92 -0.03 -5.26
C LEU A 48 -3.41 0.68 -6.53
N LEU A 49 -3.93 0.32 -7.71
CA LEU A 49 -3.64 1.05 -8.95
C LEU A 49 -4.18 2.48 -8.89
N VAL A 50 -5.46 2.65 -8.50
CA VAL A 50 -6.07 3.98 -8.35
C VAL A 50 -5.35 4.79 -7.28
N PHE A 51 -5.06 4.19 -6.13
CA PHE A 51 -4.33 4.83 -5.04
C PHE A 51 -2.92 5.22 -5.46
N GLY A 52 -2.16 4.31 -6.07
CA GLY A 52 -0.79 4.56 -6.55
C GLY A 52 -0.74 5.69 -7.57
N VAL A 53 -1.68 5.74 -8.51
CA VAL A 53 -1.82 6.86 -9.47
C VAL A 53 -2.09 8.17 -8.74
N PHE A 54 -3.00 8.19 -7.76
CA PHE A 54 -3.28 9.39 -6.95
C PHE A 54 -2.02 9.90 -6.21
N VAL A 55 -1.24 9.00 -5.62
CA VAL A 55 0.01 9.33 -4.95
C VAL A 55 1.05 9.87 -5.94
N LEU A 56 1.21 9.23 -7.11
CA LEU A 56 2.13 9.68 -8.15
C LEU A 56 1.77 11.07 -8.66
N ILE A 57 0.50 11.32 -8.99
CA ILE A 57 0.03 12.66 -9.40
C ILE A 57 0.34 13.69 -8.31
N THR A 58 0.11 13.34 -7.04
CA THR A 58 0.41 14.23 -5.90
C THR A 58 1.90 14.54 -5.79
N SER A 59 2.76 13.54 -6.03
CA SER A 59 4.23 13.67 -5.95
C SER A 59 4.84 14.54 -7.07
N LEU A 60 4.16 14.64 -8.21
CA LEU A 60 4.61 15.39 -9.38
C LEU A 60 4.15 16.85 -9.38
N ARG A 61 3.24 17.23 -8.47
CA ARG A 61 2.76 18.62 -8.34
C ARG A 61 3.81 19.53 -7.70
N THR A 62 3.87 20.76 -8.20
CA THR A 62 4.71 21.84 -7.66
C THR A 62 3.84 23.09 -7.46
N PRO A 63 3.56 23.53 -6.22
CA PRO A 63 3.96 22.90 -4.95
C PRO A 63 3.16 21.61 -4.65
N ILE A 64 3.75 20.73 -3.83
CA ILE A 64 3.07 19.53 -3.31
C ILE A 64 1.93 19.97 -2.39
N ASN A 65 0.73 19.40 -2.56
CA ASN A 65 -0.44 19.77 -1.76
C ASN A 65 -0.40 19.10 -0.36
N PRO A 66 -0.27 19.86 0.75
CA PRO A 66 -0.18 19.30 2.10
C PRO A 66 -1.43 18.53 2.56
N ARG A 67 -2.61 18.88 2.05
CA ARG A 67 -3.86 18.17 2.37
C ARG A 67 -3.92 16.80 1.71
N ALA A 68 -3.44 16.71 0.46
CA ALA A 68 -3.35 15.44 -0.25
C ALA A 68 -2.35 14.50 0.43
N VAL A 69 -1.19 15.01 0.87
CA VAL A 69 -0.21 14.21 1.62
C VAL A 69 -0.80 13.69 2.93
N ARG A 70 -1.53 14.51 3.70
CA ARG A 70 -2.24 14.04 4.90
C ARG A 70 -3.21 12.92 4.60
N LEU A 71 -4.04 13.08 3.56
CA LEU A 71 -4.98 12.05 3.15
C LEU A 71 -4.26 10.74 2.79
N ILE A 72 -3.17 10.80 2.01
CA ILE A 72 -2.37 9.63 1.64
C ILE A 72 -1.84 8.93 2.90
N SER A 73 -1.21 9.68 3.81
CA SER A 73 -0.65 9.10 5.03
C SER A 73 -1.73 8.52 5.95
N THR A 74 -2.93 9.11 6.00
CA THR A 74 -4.07 8.55 6.74
C THR A 74 -4.56 7.25 6.10
N LEU A 75 -4.68 7.19 4.77
CA LEU A 75 -5.07 5.98 4.06
C LEU A 75 -4.04 4.86 4.23
N ASP A 76 -2.74 5.17 4.16
CA ASP A 76 -1.66 4.23 4.43
C ASP A 76 -1.73 3.69 5.87
N MET A 77 -2.01 4.55 6.86
CA MET A 77 -2.20 4.11 8.24
C MET A 77 -3.43 3.21 8.43
N LEU A 78 -4.56 3.56 7.79
CA LEU A 78 -5.75 2.71 7.80
C LEU A 78 -5.48 1.35 7.14
N TRP A 79 -4.69 1.33 6.06
CA TRP A 79 -4.26 0.09 5.41
C TRP A 79 -3.45 -0.80 6.33
N VAL A 80 -2.53 -0.23 7.11
CA VAL A 80 -1.73 -0.98 8.10
C VAL A 80 -2.63 -1.59 9.18
N VAL A 81 -3.56 -0.80 9.72
CA VAL A 81 -4.53 -1.30 10.72
C VAL A 81 -5.39 -2.42 10.13
N ALA A 82 -5.93 -2.23 8.93
CA ALA A 82 -6.71 -3.24 8.24
C ALA A 82 -5.88 -4.51 7.99
N SER A 83 -4.60 -4.39 7.62
CA SER A 83 -3.70 -5.52 7.40
C SER A 83 -3.48 -6.32 8.70
N ILE A 84 -3.33 -5.66 9.84
CA ILE A 84 -3.23 -6.34 11.15
C ILE A 84 -4.52 -7.12 11.45
N VAL A 85 -5.68 -6.50 11.22
CA VAL A 85 -6.99 -7.16 11.41
C VAL A 85 -7.11 -8.38 10.49
N VAL A 86 -6.74 -8.26 9.22
CA VAL A 86 -6.77 -9.34 8.24
C VAL A 86 -5.86 -10.50 8.64
N VAL A 87 -4.63 -10.21 9.09
CA VAL A 87 -3.69 -11.25 9.57
C VAL A 87 -4.27 -12.03 10.74
N VAL A 88 -4.86 -11.34 11.73
CA VAL A 88 -5.47 -12.00 12.89
C VAL A 88 -6.71 -12.80 12.50
N TRP A 89 -7.59 -12.23 11.68
CA TRP A 89 -8.85 -12.85 11.30
C TRP A 89 -8.68 -14.04 10.37
N LEU A 90 -7.71 -13.97 9.45
CA LEU A 90 -7.49 -15.00 8.43
C LEU A 90 -6.38 -16.00 8.79
N ALA A 91 -5.75 -15.90 9.96
CA ALA A 91 -4.61 -16.72 10.36
C ALA A 91 -4.81 -18.23 10.19
N ALA A 92 -6.04 -18.73 10.38
CA ALA A 92 -6.37 -20.15 10.23
C ALA A 92 -6.87 -20.54 8.82
N THR A 93 -7.05 -19.57 7.93
CA THR A 93 -7.72 -19.75 6.62
C THR A 93 -6.78 -19.58 5.43
N ILE A 94 -5.69 -18.84 5.59
CA ILE A 94 -4.70 -18.62 4.54
C ILE A 94 -3.34 -19.22 4.94
N SER A 95 -2.49 -19.46 3.96
CA SER A 95 -1.17 -20.04 4.16
C SER A 95 -0.26 -19.14 5.00
N LEU A 96 0.79 -19.73 5.59
CA LEU A 96 1.85 -18.96 6.27
C LEU A 96 2.51 -17.94 5.33
N PHE A 97 2.70 -18.28 4.06
CA PHE A 97 3.26 -17.35 3.07
C PHE A 97 2.34 -16.16 2.81
N GLY A 98 1.02 -16.37 2.76
CA GLY A 98 0.03 -15.29 2.65
C GLY A 98 0.07 -14.34 3.85
N LEU A 99 0.16 -14.89 5.07
CA LEU A 99 0.30 -14.08 6.30
C LEU A 99 1.58 -13.24 6.30
N ILE A 100 2.71 -13.85 5.95
CA ILE A 100 4.00 -13.16 5.86
C ILE A 100 3.95 -12.07 4.80
N ALA A 101 3.33 -12.33 3.64
CA ALA A 101 3.20 -11.34 2.57
C ALA A 101 2.39 -10.11 3.02
N ILE A 102 1.23 -10.32 3.67
CA ILE A 102 0.42 -9.21 4.21
C ILE A 102 1.23 -8.41 5.24
N ALA A 103 1.89 -9.10 6.18
CA ALA A 103 2.69 -8.43 7.22
C ALA A 103 3.86 -7.63 6.64
N ALA A 104 4.57 -8.18 5.65
CA ALA A 104 5.68 -7.50 4.98
C ALA A 104 5.21 -6.22 4.26
N VAL A 105 4.09 -6.30 3.53
CA VAL A 105 3.49 -5.13 2.87
C VAL A 105 3.02 -4.10 3.91
N ALA A 106 2.41 -4.54 5.02
CA ALA A 106 1.99 -3.63 6.08
C ALA A 106 3.17 -2.89 6.71
N ILE A 107 4.29 -3.57 6.97
CA ILE A 107 5.52 -2.93 7.49
C ILE A 107 6.06 -1.90 6.49
N TRP A 108 6.07 -2.25 5.20
CA TRP A 108 6.49 -1.33 4.14
C TRP A 108 5.62 -0.07 4.08
N VAL A 109 4.30 -0.24 4.07
CA VAL A 109 3.33 0.87 4.04
C VAL A 109 3.44 1.72 5.32
N ALA A 110 3.64 1.11 6.48
CA ALA A 110 3.87 1.83 7.74
C ALA A 110 5.13 2.70 7.66
N ALA A 111 6.21 2.20 7.06
CA ALA A 111 7.42 2.98 6.84
C ALA A 111 7.18 4.17 5.90
N MET A 112 6.41 3.99 4.83
CA MET A 112 6.05 5.08 3.91
C MET A 112 5.22 6.17 4.60
N ALA A 113 4.16 5.79 5.33
CA ALA A 113 3.34 6.72 6.09
C ALA A 113 4.13 7.51 7.15
N TYR A 114 5.04 6.85 7.87
CA TYR A 114 5.92 7.52 8.82
C TYR A 114 6.82 8.56 8.13
N LEU A 115 7.46 8.19 7.02
CA LEU A 115 8.34 9.08 6.27
C LEU A 115 7.57 10.28 5.66
N GLN A 116 6.37 10.05 5.11
CA GLN A 116 5.53 11.13 4.57
C GLN A 116 5.08 12.10 5.67
N THR A 117 4.61 11.57 6.80
CA THR A 117 4.14 12.39 7.93
C THR A 117 5.28 13.25 8.47
N LYS A 118 6.47 12.67 8.64
CA LYS A 118 7.65 13.41 9.10
C LYS A 118 8.14 14.43 8.07
N GLY A 119 8.13 14.07 6.79
CA GLY A 119 8.48 14.98 5.70
C GLY A 119 7.51 16.16 5.58
N LEU A 120 6.22 15.93 5.87
CA LEU A 120 5.20 16.97 5.87
C LEU A 120 5.34 17.94 7.05
N SER A 121 5.69 17.46 8.25
CA SER A 121 5.91 18.32 9.41
C SER A 121 7.14 19.23 9.27
N ALA A 122 8.07 18.88 8.37
CA ALA A 122 9.22 19.70 8.01
C ALA A 122 8.96 20.58 6.77
N PHE A 123 7.76 20.48 6.17
CA PHE A 123 7.36 21.29 5.03
C PHE A 123 6.83 22.64 5.53
N PRO A 124 7.34 23.78 5.01
CA PRO A 124 6.89 25.12 5.41
C PRO A 124 5.45 25.41 4.98
#